data_AF-A0A354Z3T5-F1
#
_entry.id   AF-A0A354Z3T5-F1
#
_cell.length_a   1.000
_cell.length_b   1.000
_cell.length_c   1.000
_cell.angle_alpha   90.00
_cell.angle_beta   90.00
_cell.angle_gamma   90.00
#
_symmetry.space_group_name_H-M   'P 1'
#
loop_
_entity.id
_entity.type
_entity.pdbx_description
1 polymer ?
#
loop_
_entity_poly.entity_id
_entity_poly.type
_entity_poly.pdbx_seq_one_letter_code
_entity_poly.pdbx_strand_id
1 'polypeptide(L)'
;ECDILACDNGQVSFRYREAASGRWQHRTLAGADFLWLLLQHVLPRGFRRARNHGFLHANGKRLIALLHLLLKFDPRRFTPPPKERPALSCPCCGAPMVIVRTRIRADISTRINASPPIA
;
A
#
# COMPACT_ATOMS: atom_id res chain seq x y z
N GLU A 1 -10.07 9.38 28.80
CA GLU A 1 -9.10 10.13 27.96
C GLU A 1 -8.14 10.85 28.91
N CYS A 2 -6.85 10.54 28.88
CA CYS A 2 -5.87 11.10 29.84
C CYS A 2 -4.74 11.88 29.16
N ASP A 3 -4.83 12.06 27.84
CA ASP A 3 -3.74 12.62 27.05
C ASP A 3 -3.92 14.11 26.74
N ILE A 4 -5.13 14.65 26.91
CA ILE A 4 -5.40 16.09 26.92
C ILE A 4 -5.26 16.56 28.37
N LEU A 5 -4.29 17.45 28.61
CA LEU A 5 -3.89 17.89 29.94
C LEU A 5 -4.61 19.18 30.36
N ALA A 6 -4.82 20.11 29.43
CA ALA A 6 -5.54 21.36 29.67
C ALA A 6 -6.16 21.91 28.38
N CYS A 7 -7.24 22.68 28.52
CA CYS A 7 -7.88 23.41 27.43
C CYS A 7 -8.42 24.74 28.00
N ASP A 8 -7.68 25.81 27.82
CA ASP A 8 -8.00 27.14 28.35
C ASP A 8 -7.47 28.22 27.40
N ASN A 9 -8.13 29.38 27.37
CA ASN A 9 -7.68 30.55 26.60
C ASN A 9 -7.41 30.27 25.10
N GLY A 10 -8.16 29.35 24.50
CA GLY A 10 -7.97 28.95 23.10
C GLY A 10 -6.73 28.09 22.84
N GLN A 11 -6.03 27.66 23.89
CA GLN A 11 -4.87 26.78 23.85
C GLN A 11 -5.23 25.40 24.37
N VAL A 12 -4.61 24.37 23.77
CA VAL A 12 -4.78 22.97 24.16
C VAL A 12 -3.40 22.41 24.50
N SER A 13 -3.24 21.94 25.73
CA SER A 13 -2.04 21.24 26.20
C SER A 13 -2.30 19.74 26.21
N PHE A 14 -1.44 18.97 25.56
CA PHE A 14 -1.59 17.52 25.46
C PHE A 14 -0.24 16.81 25.53
N ARG A 15 -0.27 15.53 25.92
CA ARG A 15 0.89 14.65 25.85
C ARG A 15 0.83 13.74 24.65
N TYR A 16 1.99 13.45 24.07
CA TYR A 16 2.12 12.53 22.95
C TYR A 16 3.38 11.70 23.11
N ARG A 17 3.43 10.58 22.40
CA ARG A 17 4.61 9.74 22.30
C ARG A 17 5.40 10.12 21.06
N GLU A 18 6.63 10.60 21.24
CA GLU A 18 7.48 10.95 20.10
C GLU A 18 7.85 9.69 19.32
N ALA A 19 7.66 9.69 18.00
CA ALA A 19 7.81 8.49 17.17
C ALA A 19 9.24 7.94 17.13
N ALA A 20 10.26 8.81 17.20
CA ALA A 20 11.66 8.41 17.12
C ALA A 20 12.19 7.83 18.43
N SER A 21 12.04 8.54 19.55
CA SER A 21 12.53 8.08 20.86
C SER A 21 11.53 7.22 21.63
N GLY A 22 10.25 7.22 21.25
CA GLY A 22 9.19 6.54 21.99
C GLY A 22 8.90 7.14 23.36
N ARG A 23 9.45 8.32 23.70
CA ARG A 23 9.27 8.99 24.99
C ARG A 23 8.01 9.83 25.01
N TRP A 24 7.44 9.98 26.20
CA TRP A 24 6.34 10.92 26.45
C TRP A 24 6.88 12.36 26.44
N GLN A 25 6.20 13.22 25.69
CA GLN A 25 6.46 14.66 25.60
C GLN A 25 5.15 15.42 25.70
N HIS A 26 5.22 16.69 26.07
CA HIS A 26 4.07 17.58 26.20
C HIS A 26 4.19 18.74 25.22
N ARG A 27 3.07 19.20 24.68
CA ARG A 27 3.01 20.37 23.81
C ARG A 27 1.71 21.13 24.02
N THR A 28 1.79 22.45 23.87
CA THR A 28 0.64 23.37 23.90
C THR A 28 0.52 24.04 22.54
N LEU A 29 -0.68 24.07 21.99
CA LEU A 29 -0.99 24.63 20.67
C LEU A 29 -2.36 25.32 20.68
N ALA A 30 -2.56 26.25 19.75
CA ALA A 30 -3.88 26.82 19.54
C ALA A 30 -4.87 25.72 19.18
N GLY A 31 -6.13 25.85 19.59
CA GLY A 31 -7.15 24.82 19.36
C GLY A 31 -7.30 24.43 17.90
N ALA A 32 -7.17 25.38 16.97
CA ALA A 32 -7.21 25.12 15.53
C ALA A 32 -6.02 24.24 15.06
N ASP A 33 -4.81 24.52 15.54
CA ASP A 33 -3.61 23.75 15.20
C ASP A 33 -3.67 22.34 15.80
N PHE A 34 -4.19 22.22 17.02
CA PHE A 34 -4.44 20.91 17.64
C PHE A 34 -5.43 20.08 16.83
N LEU A 35 -6.56 20.67 16.40
CA LEU A 35 -7.55 20.00 15.55
C LEU A 35 -6.95 19.59 14.20
N TRP A 36 -6.10 20.44 13.61
CA TRP A 36 -5.40 20.11 12.38
C TRP A 36 -4.51 18.87 12.51
N LEU A 37 -3.79 18.72 13.64
CA LEU A 37 -3.00 17.52 13.91
C LEU A 37 -3.88 16.27 14.04
N LEU A 38 -5.01 16.38 14.73
CA LEU A 38 -5.93 15.26 14.91
C LEU A 38 -6.55 14.81 13.57
N LEU A 39 -6.98 15.77 12.75
CA LEU A 39 -7.65 15.50 11.49
C LEU A 39 -6.74 14.81 10.45
N GLN A 40 -5.42 14.98 10.53
CA GLN A 40 -4.47 14.24 9.69
C GLN A 40 -4.56 12.71 9.87
N HIS A 41 -5.05 12.25 11.01
CA HIS A 41 -5.20 10.82 11.32
C HIS A 41 -6.64 10.33 11.13
N VAL A 42 -7.58 11.22 10.86
CA VAL A 42 -8.99 10.90 10.61
C VAL A 42 -9.16 10.65 9.12
N LEU A 43 -9.80 9.52 8.80
CA LEU A 43 -10.08 9.18 7.41
C LEU A 43 -11.17 10.14 6.86
N PRO A 44 -10.98 10.76 5.68
CA PRO A 44 -11.98 11.66 5.12
C PRO A 44 -13.35 10.99 4.95
N ARG A 45 -14.42 11.77 4.96
CA ARG A 45 -15.78 11.22 4.78
C ARG A 45 -15.87 10.43 3.47
N GLY A 46 -16.56 9.30 3.52
CA GLY A 46 -16.70 8.37 2.40
C GLY A 46 -15.58 7.32 2.30
N PHE A 47 -14.44 7.53 2.95
CA PHE A 47 -13.40 6.53 3.05
C PHE A 47 -13.62 5.64 4.28
N ARG A 48 -13.36 4.34 4.11
CA ARG A 48 -13.33 3.38 5.22
C ARG A 48 -11.98 2.70 5.23
N ARG A 49 -11.43 2.46 6.42
CA ARG A 49 -10.20 1.69 6.57
C ARG A 49 -10.49 0.25 6.13
N ALA A 50 -9.94 -0.16 4.99
CA ALA A 50 -9.98 -1.55 4.57
C ALA A 50 -9.14 -2.37 5.55
N ARG A 51 -9.79 -3.33 6.22
CA ARG A 51 -9.09 -4.35 6.98
C ARG A 51 -9.10 -5.62 6.15
N ASN A 52 -7.94 -5.97 5.62
CA ASN A 52 -7.81 -7.23 4.91
C ASN A 52 -7.70 -8.34 5.97
N HIS A 53 -8.52 -9.39 5.85
CA HIS A 53 -8.50 -10.55 6.74
C HIS A 53 -8.68 -11.83 5.92
N GLY A 54 -8.32 -12.98 6.48
CA GLY A 54 -8.44 -14.27 5.81
C GLY A 54 -7.25 -14.63 4.92
N PHE A 55 -7.43 -15.64 4.07
CA PHE A 55 -6.34 -16.28 3.32
C PHE A 55 -5.62 -15.30 2.36
N LEU A 56 -6.36 -14.39 1.71
CA LEU A 56 -5.78 -13.41 0.77
C LEU A 56 -5.10 -12.22 1.47
N HIS A 57 -5.04 -12.21 2.80
CA HIS A 57 -4.25 -11.22 3.53
C HIS A 57 -2.75 -11.38 3.24
N ALA A 58 -1.99 -10.29 3.24
CA ALA A 58 -0.54 -10.33 3.03
C ALA A 58 0.18 -11.29 4.02
N ASN A 59 -0.33 -11.37 5.26
CA ASN A 59 0.21 -12.28 6.28
C ASN A 59 -0.23 -13.75 6.09
N GLY A 60 -1.21 -14.03 5.23
CA GLY A 60 -1.74 -15.38 4.98
C GLY A 60 -0.85 -16.25 4.09
N LYS A 61 0.15 -15.66 3.42
CA LYS A 61 1.03 -16.35 2.44
C LYS A 61 1.72 -17.58 3.03
N ARG A 62 2.21 -17.51 4.27
CA ARG A 62 2.90 -18.62 4.93
C ARG A 62 1.94 -19.78 5.24
N LEU A 63 0.73 -19.46 5.70
CA LEU A 63 -0.30 -20.46 5.97
C LEU A 63 -0.76 -21.14 4.68
N ILE A 64 -0.98 -20.37 3.61
CA ILE A 64 -1.34 -20.92 2.29
C ILE A 64 -0.25 -21.88 1.78
N ALA A 65 1.02 -21.49 1.86
CA ALA A 65 2.13 -22.34 1.44
C ALA A 65 2.19 -23.66 2.22
N LEU A 66 1.95 -23.62 3.53
CA LEU A 66 1.87 -24.81 4.37
C LEU A 66 0.70 -25.72 3.96
N LEU A 67 -0.48 -25.15 3.70
CA LEU A 67 -1.65 -25.91 3.24
C LEU A 67 -1.38 -26.59 1.90
N HIS A 68 -0.73 -25.91 0.95
CA HIS A 68 -0.33 -26.51 -0.32
C HIS A 68 0.58 -27.74 -0.12
N LEU A 69 1.55 -27.64 0.79
CA LEU A 69 2.46 -28.74 1.09
C LEU A 69 1.74 -29.93 1.75
N LEU A 70 0.94 -29.68 2.78
CA LEU A 70 0.23 -30.72 3.54
C LEU A 70 -0.81 -31.45 2.68
N LEU A 71 -1.52 -30.71 1.84
CA LEU A 71 -2.54 -31.26 0.94
C LEU A 71 -1.95 -31.79 -0.37
N LYS A 72 -0.63 -31.72 -0.55
CA LYS A 72 0.07 -32.06 -1.81
C LYS A 72 -0.57 -31.35 -3.03
N PHE A 73 -1.03 -30.13 -2.81
CA PHE A 73 -1.69 -29.31 -3.82
C PHE A 73 -0.65 -28.46 -4.56
N ASP A 74 -0.62 -28.62 -5.89
CA ASP A 74 0.25 -27.84 -6.76
C ASP A 74 -0.56 -26.77 -7.52
N PRO A 75 -0.49 -25.49 -7.10
CA PRO A 75 -1.23 -24.42 -7.75
C PRO A 75 -0.78 -24.16 -9.19
N ARG A 76 0.44 -24.57 -9.58
CA ARG A 76 0.99 -24.34 -10.93
C ARG A 76 0.26 -25.12 -12.00
N ARG A 77 -0.45 -26.19 -11.63
CA ARG A 77 -1.30 -26.95 -12.56
C ARG A 77 -2.50 -26.15 -13.07
N PHE A 78 -2.90 -25.14 -12.31
CA PHE A 78 -4.06 -24.30 -12.62
C PHE A 78 -3.66 -22.89 -13.08
N THR A 79 -2.37 -22.58 -13.14
CA THR A 79 -1.94 -21.29 -13.69
C THR A 79 -2.19 -21.31 -15.20
N PRO A 80 -3.09 -20.47 -15.71
CA PRO A 80 -3.30 -20.40 -17.15
C PRO A 80 -2.01 -19.95 -17.83
N PRO A 81 -1.77 -20.38 -19.08
CA PRO A 81 -0.65 -19.85 -19.85
C PRO A 81 -0.74 -18.32 -19.89
N PRO A 82 0.40 -17.61 -19.83
CA PRO A 82 0.40 -16.16 -19.90
C PRO A 82 -0.31 -15.74 -21.19
N LYS A 83 -1.42 -15.02 -21.04
CA LYS A 83 -2.13 -14.47 -22.19
C LYS A 83 -1.25 -13.40 -22.80
N GLU A 84 -0.94 -13.53 -24.09
CA GLU A 84 -0.23 -12.49 -24.83
C GLU A 84 -1.00 -11.18 -24.73
N ARG A 85 -0.29 -10.12 -24.35
CA ARG A 85 -0.89 -8.79 -24.24
C ARG A 85 -1.22 -8.33 -25.67
N PRO A 86 -2.43 -7.82 -25.93
CA PRO A 86 -2.76 -7.29 -27.25
C PRO A 86 -1.75 -6.21 -27.63
N ALA A 87 -1.30 -6.23 -28.88
CA ALA A 87 -0.41 -5.23 -29.41
C ALA A 87 -1.06 -3.84 -29.32
N LEU A 88 -0.30 -2.85 -28.88
CA LEU A 88 -0.72 -1.45 -28.96
C LEU A 88 -0.68 -1.05 -30.43
N SER A 89 -1.79 -0.63 -31.00
CA SER A 89 -1.85 -0.15 -32.39
C SER A 89 -1.79 1.38 -32.45
N CYS A 90 -1.08 1.90 -33.44
CA CYS A 90 -1.04 3.32 -33.72
C CYS A 90 -2.43 3.79 -34.20
N PRO A 91 -3.04 4.84 -33.60
CA PRO A 91 -4.36 5.32 -34.02
C PRO A 91 -4.36 5.95 -35.43
N CYS A 92 -3.19 6.31 -35.97
CA CYS A 92 -3.07 6.92 -37.29
C CYS A 92 -2.92 5.88 -38.43
N CYS A 93 -2.15 4.82 -38.20
CA CYS A 93 -1.77 3.88 -39.26
C CYS A 93 -1.98 2.39 -38.92
N GLY A 94 -2.44 2.07 -37.72
CA GLY A 94 -2.68 0.70 -37.27
C GLY A 94 -1.43 -0.13 -36.97
N ALA A 95 -0.22 0.40 -37.23
CA ALA A 95 1.03 -0.32 -37.00
C ALA A 95 1.25 -0.66 -35.51
N PRO A 96 1.91 -1.80 -35.20
CA PRO A 96 2.21 -2.19 -33.83
C PRO A 96 3.21 -1.21 -33.19
N MET A 97 2.95 -0.84 -31.94
CA MET A 97 3.77 0.08 -31.15
C MET A 97 4.52 -0.67 -30.04
N VAL A 98 5.75 -0.23 -29.77
CA VAL A 98 6.60 -0.75 -28.70
C VAL A 98 6.69 0.26 -27.56
N ILE A 99 6.58 -0.21 -26.31
CA ILE A 99 6.74 0.65 -25.13
C ILE A 99 8.23 0.95 -24.95
N VAL A 100 8.64 2.19 -25.22
CA VAL A 100 10.05 2.62 -25.08
C VAL A 100 10.39 3.01 -23.63
N ARG A 101 9.42 3.49 -22.84
CA ARG A 101 9.63 3.91 -21.45
C ARG A 101 8.34 3.91 -20.63
N THR A 102 8.41 3.45 -19.38
CA THR A 102 7.33 3.58 -18.38
C THR A 102 7.69 4.60 -17.30
N ARG A 103 6.71 5.36 -16.80
CA ARG A 103 6.90 6.30 -15.68
C ARG A 103 6.98 5.63 -14.31
N ILE A 104 6.55 4.36 -14.23
CA ILE A 104 6.66 3.53 -13.02
C ILE A 104 7.94 2.70 -13.16
N ARG A 105 8.80 2.74 -12.14
CA ARG A 105 9.98 1.86 -12.06
C ARG A 105 9.51 0.42 -11.94
N ALA A 106 10.01 -0.45 -12.81
CA ALA A 106 9.75 -1.87 -12.69
C ALA A 106 10.33 -2.41 -11.38
N ASP A 107 9.51 -3.17 -10.65
CA ASP A 107 9.93 -4.04 -9.55
C ASP A 107 11.05 -4.99 -10.04
N ILE A 108 12.05 -5.26 -9.20
CA ILE A 108 13.14 -6.22 -9.47
C ILE A 108 12.62 -7.59 -9.94
N SER A 109 11.45 -8.02 -9.46
CA SER A 109 10.74 -9.25 -9.84
C SER A 109 10.40 -9.31 -11.34
N THR A 110 10.07 -8.18 -11.95
CA THR A 110 9.74 -8.12 -13.39
C THR A 110 10.94 -8.29 -14.33
N ARG A 111 12.18 -8.20 -13.83
CA ARG A 111 13.38 -8.32 -14.69
C ARG A 111 13.73 -9.77 -15.05
N ILE A 112 13.27 -10.75 -14.29
CA ILE A 112 13.64 -12.16 -14.49
C ILE A 112 12.88 -12.78 -15.69
N ASN A 113 11.70 -12.25 -16.02
CA ASN A 113 10.85 -12.80 -17.10
C ASN A 113 10.88 -11.99 -18.41
N ALA A 114 11.68 -10.93 -18.49
CA ALA A 114 11.86 -10.16 -19.71
C ALA A 114 13.06 -10.72 -20.47
N SER A 115 12.85 -11.75 -21.29
CA SER A 115 13.83 -12.10 -22.32
C SER A 115 13.95 -10.91 -23.29
N PRO A 116 15.17 -10.46 -23.64
CA PRO A 116 15.34 -9.43 -24.65
C PRO A 116 14.87 -9.96 -26.02
N PRO A 117 14.28 -9.12 -26.87
CA PRO A 117 13.97 -9.52 -28.24
C PRO A 117 15.30 -9.82 -28.96
N ILE A 118 15.38 -11.01 -29.57
CA ILE A 118 16.47 -11.43 -30.44
C ILE A 118 16.42 -10.54 -31.69
N ALA A 119 17.58 -9.98 -32.06
CA ALA A 119 17.79 -9.16 -33.24
C ALA A 119 17.63 -9.95 -34.55
#